data_AF-A0A167KB53-F1
#
_entry.id   AF-A0A167KB53-F1
#
_cell.length_a   1.000
_cell.length_b   1.000
_cell.length_c   1.000
_cell.angle_alpha   90.00
_cell.angle_beta   90.00
_cell.angle_gamma   90.00
#
_symmetry.space_group_name_H-M   'P 1'
#
loop_
_entity.id
_entity.type
_entity.pdbx_description
1 polymer ?
#
loop_
_entity_poly.entity_id
_entity_poly.type
_entity_poly.pdbx_seq_one_letter_code
_entity_poly.pdbx_strand_id
1 'polypeptide(L)'
;MKEKFEHLLILFCSVIVLAVSSGCKEKQEADLNFKKTNEYEFERKMMVYDLGNNVTNEVEIYINKNKDTIVCQNFVYNNKVLDSTESLFYTLKIKKNSDTDEYDGLISYHFNPEREGKLASFDFTVISHKVKEKADFLSFDNYNIKNNSLEFKFKNRSDTVIGFMYAQHSKNIVENGEDKIQISEILLPVDNYPKTNNPFVEDLTLK
;
A
#
# COMPACT_ATOMS: atom_id res chain seq x y z
N MET A 1 13.96 25.46 -63.84
CA MET A 1 14.16 25.64 -62.38
C MET A 1 13.31 24.65 -61.58
N LYS A 2 12.05 24.41 -61.96
CA LYS A 2 11.15 23.41 -61.34
C LYS A 2 11.67 21.96 -61.38
N GLU A 3 12.10 21.47 -62.54
CA GLU A 3 12.56 20.08 -62.70
C GLU A 3 13.82 19.74 -61.86
N LYS A 4 14.75 20.67 -61.72
CA LYS A 4 15.94 20.50 -60.86
C LYS A 4 15.58 20.42 -59.37
N PHE A 5 14.46 21.03 -58.97
CA PHE A 5 13.96 21.00 -57.59
C PHE A 5 13.25 19.67 -57.28
N GLU A 6 12.51 19.12 -58.26
CA GLU A 6 11.87 17.80 -58.10
C GLU A 6 12.88 16.66 -58.02
N HIS A 7 13.96 16.70 -58.83
CA HIS A 7 15.03 15.71 -58.71
C HIS A 7 15.80 15.82 -57.38
N LEU A 8 15.98 17.03 -56.85
CA LEU A 8 16.61 17.24 -55.54
C LEU A 8 15.72 16.72 -54.40
N LEU A 9 14.41 16.91 -54.50
CA LEU A 9 13.43 16.42 -53.52
C LEU A 9 13.37 14.88 -53.51
N ILE A 10 13.37 14.25 -54.68
CA ILE A 10 13.38 12.79 -54.83
C ILE A 10 14.68 12.18 -54.26
N LEU A 11 15.82 12.83 -54.49
CA LEU A 11 17.11 12.42 -53.92
C LEU A 11 17.13 12.54 -52.39
N PHE A 12 16.50 13.59 -51.83
CA PHE A 12 16.41 13.78 -50.39
C PHE A 12 15.50 12.73 -49.73
N CYS A 13 14.38 12.37 -50.38
CA CYS A 13 13.47 11.33 -49.89
C CYS A 13 14.11 9.93 -49.94
N SER A 14 14.92 9.61 -50.95
CA SER A 14 15.55 8.28 -51.05
C SER A 14 16.66 8.06 -50.02
N VAL A 15 17.40 9.12 -49.64
CA VAL A 15 18.42 9.05 -48.57
C VAL A 15 17.79 8.87 -47.19
N ILE A 16 16.62 9.47 -46.95
CA ILE A 16 15.89 9.28 -45.68
C ILE A 16 15.39 7.84 -45.56
N VAL A 17 14.84 7.24 -46.62
CA VAL A 17 14.33 5.85 -46.61
C VAL A 17 15.45 4.83 -46.34
N LEU A 18 16.66 5.06 -46.86
CA LEU A 18 17.83 4.20 -46.60
C LEU A 18 18.41 4.39 -45.18
N ALA A 19 18.20 5.55 -44.54
CA ALA A 19 18.60 5.78 -43.16
C ALA A 19 17.67 5.09 -42.14
N VAL A 20 16.40 4.84 -42.47
CA VAL A 20 15.44 4.17 -41.56
C VAL A 20 15.54 2.63 -41.60
N SER A 21 16.11 2.04 -42.66
CA SER A 21 16.22 0.58 -42.81
C SER A 21 17.43 -0.05 -42.09
N SER A 22 18.29 0.75 -41.46
CA SER A 22 19.48 0.26 -40.74
C SER A 22 19.27 0.07 -39.22
N GLY A 23 18.03 0.22 -38.73
CA GLY A 23 17.70 0.21 -37.30
C GLY A 23 17.20 -1.12 -36.71
N CYS A 24 17.06 -2.19 -37.51
CA CYS A 24 16.58 -3.49 -37.01
C CYS A 24 17.76 -4.46 -36.81
N LYS A 25 18.46 -4.31 -35.69
CA LYS A 25 19.22 -5.43 -35.12
C LYS A 25 18.24 -6.26 -34.30
N GLU A 26 17.94 -7.47 -34.75
CA GLU A 26 17.37 -8.51 -33.89
C GLU A 26 18.24 -8.61 -32.65
N LYS A 27 17.68 -8.19 -31.50
CA LYS A 27 18.23 -8.57 -30.21
C LYS A 27 18.01 -10.07 -30.10
N GLN A 28 19.08 -10.84 -30.27
CA GLN A 28 19.18 -12.16 -29.66
C GLN A 28 18.75 -12.00 -28.21
N GLU A 29 17.62 -12.60 -27.84
CA GLU A 29 17.27 -12.83 -26.45
C GLU A 29 18.36 -13.72 -25.87
N ALA A 30 19.36 -13.09 -25.26
CA ALA A 30 20.20 -13.76 -24.31
C ALA A 30 19.25 -14.23 -23.21
N ASP A 31 19.11 -15.55 -23.13
CA ASP A 31 18.41 -16.29 -22.08
C ASP A 31 19.15 -16.03 -20.75
N LEU A 32 18.99 -14.82 -20.22
CA LEU A 32 19.39 -14.47 -18.88
C LEU A 32 18.41 -15.18 -17.97
N ASN A 33 18.83 -16.35 -17.49
CA ASN A 33 18.40 -16.91 -16.21
C ASN A 33 18.79 -15.92 -15.09
N PHE A 34 18.19 -14.74 -15.12
CA PHE A 34 18.13 -13.85 -13.98
C PHE A 34 17.14 -14.53 -13.04
N LYS A 35 17.65 -15.27 -12.06
CA LYS A 35 16.92 -15.42 -10.80
C LYS A 35 16.67 -13.99 -10.33
N LYS A 36 15.51 -13.44 -10.67
CA LYS A 36 15.02 -12.18 -10.14
C LYS A 36 14.77 -12.46 -8.66
N THR A 37 15.82 -12.35 -7.84
CA THR A 37 15.64 -12.12 -6.41
C THR A 37 14.81 -10.87 -6.35
N ASN A 38 13.52 -11.01 -6.06
CA ASN A 38 12.66 -9.87 -5.82
C ASN A 38 13.30 -9.08 -4.68
N GLU A 39 13.89 -7.94 -5.02
CA GLU A 39 14.48 -7.06 -4.03
C GLU A 39 13.30 -6.35 -3.37
N TYR A 40 13.14 -6.58 -2.06
CA TYR A 40 12.07 -5.96 -1.30
C TYR A 40 12.45 -4.53 -0.93
N GLU A 41 11.52 -3.59 -1.00
CA GLU A 41 11.73 -2.18 -0.67
C GLU A 41 11.75 -1.94 0.84
N PHE A 42 10.92 -2.68 1.57
CA PHE A 42 10.77 -2.54 3.01
C PHE A 42 10.90 -3.86 3.76
N GLU A 43 11.47 -3.77 4.97
CA GLU A 43 11.42 -4.79 6.00
C GLU A 43 10.47 -4.33 7.11
N ARG A 44 9.42 -5.10 7.38
CA ARG A 44 8.41 -4.87 8.42
C ARG A 44 8.82 -5.57 9.72
N LYS A 45 8.81 -4.86 10.85
CA LYS A 45 9.15 -5.39 12.18
C LYS A 45 8.19 -4.88 13.25
N MET A 46 8.07 -5.65 14.32
CA MET A 46 7.54 -5.17 15.59
C MET A 46 8.71 -4.80 16.49
N MET A 47 8.73 -3.57 17.01
CA MET A 47 9.63 -3.15 18.08
C MET A 47 8.87 -3.02 19.39
N VAL A 48 9.50 -3.39 20.50
CA VAL A 48 8.90 -3.29 21.83
C VAL A 48 9.70 -2.30 22.66
N TYR A 49 9.02 -1.30 23.23
CA TYR A 49 9.58 -0.33 24.14
C TYR A 49 8.99 -0.52 25.54
N ASP A 50 9.85 -0.57 26.55
CA ASP A 50 9.43 -0.48 27.95
C ASP A 50 9.44 0.99 28.36
N LEU A 51 8.27 1.52 28.74
CA LEU A 51 8.08 2.90 29.17
C LEU A 51 8.14 3.06 30.70
N GLY A 52 8.42 1.97 31.43
CA GLY A 52 8.37 1.90 32.88
C GLY A 52 6.95 1.77 33.42
N ASN A 53 6.81 1.60 34.73
CA ASN A 53 5.52 1.45 35.41
C ASN A 53 4.61 0.36 34.83
N ASN A 54 5.21 -0.74 34.35
CA ASN A 54 4.53 -1.84 33.66
C ASN A 54 3.78 -1.43 32.37
N VAL A 55 4.17 -0.31 31.75
CA VAL A 55 3.67 0.12 30.46
C VAL A 55 4.66 -0.29 29.38
N THR A 56 4.19 -1.04 28.38
CA THR A 56 4.96 -1.40 27.20
C THR A 56 4.27 -0.92 25.93
N ASN A 57 5.03 -0.44 24.96
CA ASN A 57 4.51 -0.04 23.66
C ASN A 57 5.15 -0.92 22.57
N GLU A 58 4.34 -1.70 21.87
CA GLU A 58 4.76 -2.40 20.66
C GLU A 58 4.39 -1.57 19.46
N VAL A 59 5.34 -1.28 18.58
CA VAL A 59 5.09 -0.53 17.35
C VAL A 59 5.46 -1.35 16.13
N GLU A 60 4.62 -1.27 15.11
CA GLU A 60 4.99 -1.73 13.78
C GLU A 60 5.80 -0.65 13.09
N ILE A 61 6.92 -1.07 12.52
CA ILE A 61 7.77 -0.22 11.70
C ILE A 61 8.09 -0.87 10.36
N TYR A 62 8.20 -0.03 9.33
CA TYR A 62 8.78 -0.36 8.04
C TYR A 62 10.15 0.28 7.94
N ILE A 63 11.16 -0.52 7.57
CA ILE A 63 12.54 -0.09 7.39
C ILE A 63 12.85 -0.13 5.89
N ASN A 64 13.16 1.01 5.30
CA ASN A 64 13.55 1.07 3.89
C ASN A 64 15.03 0.64 3.70
N LYS A 65 15.48 0.60 2.44
CA LYS A 65 16.88 0.26 2.09
C LYS A 65 17.91 1.23 2.68
N ASN A 66 17.54 2.49 2.89
CA ASN A 66 18.38 3.54 3.48
C ASN A 66 18.39 3.51 5.02
N LYS A 67 17.66 2.58 5.64
CA LYS A 67 17.47 2.45 7.10
C LYS A 67 16.58 3.52 7.73
N ASP A 68 15.82 4.26 6.92
CA ASP A 68 14.75 5.11 7.44
C ASP A 68 13.61 4.23 7.95
N THR A 69 12.99 4.67 9.03
CA THR A 69 11.91 3.95 9.73
C THR A 69 10.61 4.71 9.66
N ILE A 70 9.54 4.03 9.30
CA ILE A 70 8.17 4.57 9.28
C ILE A 70 7.37 3.79 10.30
N VAL A 71 6.82 4.49 11.30
CA VAL A 71 5.94 3.89 12.33
C VAL A 71 4.51 3.87 11.81
N CYS A 72 3.85 2.71 11.85
CA CYS A 72 2.51 2.56 11.29
C CYS A 72 1.46 2.16 12.32
N GLN A 73 1.72 1.15 13.15
CA GLN A 73 0.77 0.69 14.17
C GLN A 73 1.38 0.84 15.56
N ASN A 74 0.54 1.10 16.56
CA ASN A 74 0.94 1.13 17.95
C ASN A 74 -0.01 0.33 18.84
N PHE A 75 0.57 -0.49 19.70
CA PHE A 75 -0.10 -1.35 20.66
C PHE A 75 0.45 -1.00 22.04
N VAL A 76 -0.37 -0.33 22.84
CA VAL A 76 0.01 0.03 24.20
C VAL A 76 -0.55 -1.02 25.15
N TYR A 77 0.29 -1.49 26.06
CA TYR A 77 -0.11 -2.44 27.09
C TYR A 77 0.19 -1.86 28.46
N ASN A 78 -0.77 -1.99 29.37
CA ASN A 78 -0.61 -1.64 30.78
C ASN A 78 -0.76 -2.92 31.61
N ASN A 79 0.26 -3.28 32.38
CA ASN A 79 0.34 -4.55 33.11
C ASN A 79 0.09 -5.78 32.19
N LYS A 80 0.64 -5.75 30.98
CA LYS A 80 0.48 -6.79 29.93
C LYS A 80 -0.94 -6.94 29.37
N VAL A 81 -1.87 -6.05 29.72
CA VAL A 81 -3.21 -5.99 29.14
C VAL A 81 -3.20 -4.89 28.08
N LEU A 82 -3.71 -5.20 26.88
CA LEU A 82 -3.81 -4.22 25.81
C LEU A 82 -4.71 -3.06 26.26
N ASP A 83 -4.16 -1.85 26.22
CA ASP A 83 -4.88 -0.61 26.44
C ASP A 83 -5.41 -0.11 25.10
N SER A 84 -6.67 -0.45 24.81
CA SER A 84 -7.34 -0.03 23.57
C SER A 84 -7.56 1.47 23.48
N THR A 85 -7.45 2.21 24.59
CA THR A 85 -7.62 3.68 24.57
C THR A 85 -6.38 4.41 24.09
N GLU A 86 -5.21 3.78 24.20
CA GLU A 86 -3.95 4.35 23.73
C GLU A 86 -3.43 3.70 22.44
N SER A 87 -4.01 2.57 22.03
CA SER A 87 -3.61 1.81 20.84
C SER A 87 -4.30 2.28 19.56
N LEU A 88 -3.59 2.24 18.43
CA LEU A 88 -4.13 2.46 17.08
C LEU A 88 -3.50 1.43 16.13
N PHE A 89 -4.32 0.50 15.64
CA PHE A 89 -3.83 -0.63 14.86
C PHE A 89 -4.96 -1.29 14.05
N TYR A 90 -4.58 -2.22 13.17
CA TYR A 90 -5.53 -3.14 12.55
C TYR A 90 -5.16 -4.59 12.88
N THR A 91 -6.15 -5.47 12.82
CA THR A 91 -5.91 -6.92 12.77
C THR A 91 -6.37 -7.46 11.43
N LEU A 92 -5.59 -8.38 10.87
CA LEU A 92 -5.85 -8.97 9.56
C LEU A 92 -5.87 -10.49 9.69
N LYS A 93 -6.99 -11.10 9.30
CA LYS A 93 -7.15 -12.55 9.19
C LYS A 93 -7.44 -12.88 7.74
N ILE A 94 -6.67 -13.79 7.18
CA ILE A 94 -6.81 -14.23 5.78
C ILE A 94 -6.88 -15.74 5.78
N LYS A 95 -7.77 -16.29 4.97
CA LYS A 95 -7.91 -17.73 4.76
C LYS A 95 -8.02 -18.01 3.26
N LYS A 96 -7.11 -18.84 2.74
CA LYS A 96 -7.22 -19.36 1.37
C LYS A 96 -8.39 -20.32 1.28
N ASN A 97 -9.24 -20.17 0.27
CA ASN A 97 -10.20 -21.18 -0.09
C ASN A 97 -9.46 -22.38 -0.73
N SER A 98 -9.68 -23.60 -0.24
CA SER A 98 -8.94 -24.79 -0.72
C SER A 98 -9.15 -25.09 -2.19
N ASP A 99 -10.30 -24.68 -2.72
CA ASP A 99 -10.78 -25.12 -4.03
C ASP A 99 -10.62 -24.03 -5.10
N THR A 100 -10.16 -22.84 -4.72
CA THR A 100 -10.00 -21.68 -5.61
C THR A 100 -8.78 -20.84 -5.25
N ASP A 101 -8.35 -19.93 -6.13
CA ASP A 101 -7.35 -18.90 -5.80
C ASP A 101 -7.99 -17.66 -5.14
N GLU A 102 -9.07 -17.88 -4.39
CA GLU A 102 -9.76 -16.84 -3.63
C GLU A 102 -9.35 -16.89 -2.16
N TYR A 103 -9.27 -15.70 -1.56
CA TYR A 103 -8.98 -15.50 -0.15
C TYR A 103 -10.16 -14.79 0.49
N ASP A 104 -10.65 -15.38 1.58
CA ASP A 104 -11.55 -14.71 2.51
C ASP A 104 -10.70 -13.92 3.52
N GLY A 105 -11.04 -12.65 3.69
CA GLY A 105 -10.34 -11.74 4.57
C GLY A 105 -11.27 -11.07 5.56
N LEU A 106 -10.75 -10.81 6.77
CA LEU A 106 -11.36 -9.98 7.78
C LEU A 106 -10.30 -9.00 8.27
N ILE A 107 -10.56 -7.70 8.10
CA ILE A 107 -9.76 -6.64 8.69
C ILE A 107 -10.58 -5.96 9.79
N SER A 108 -10.00 -5.80 10.97
CA SER A 108 -10.60 -5.04 12.07
C SER A 108 -9.76 -3.83 12.40
N TYR A 109 -10.39 -2.68 12.62
CA TYR A 109 -9.73 -1.43 12.92
C TYR A 109 -9.97 -1.00 14.37
N HIS A 110 -8.88 -0.74 15.07
CA HIS A 110 -8.88 -0.39 16.49
C HIS A 110 -8.38 1.03 16.66
N PHE A 111 -9.21 1.89 17.23
CA PHE A 111 -8.92 3.30 17.50
C PHE A 111 -9.67 3.75 18.76
N ASN A 112 -9.29 4.91 19.31
CA ASN A 112 -9.96 5.53 20.45
C ASN A 112 -10.88 6.67 19.98
N PRO A 113 -12.22 6.53 20.08
CA PRO A 113 -13.13 7.59 19.64
C PRO A 113 -12.94 8.93 20.37
N GLU A 114 -12.37 8.94 21.57
CA GLU A 114 -12.04 10.18 22.29
C GLU A 114 -10.82 10.90 21.71
N ARG A 115 -9.84 10.14 21.19
CA ARG A 115 -8.60 10.71 20.62
C ARG A 115 -8.78 11.01 19.14
N GLU A 116 -9.17 10.02 18.35
CA GLU A 116 -9.32 10.15 16.89
C GLU A 116 -10.64 10.80 16.48
N GLY A 117 -11.71 10.65 17.26
CA GLY A 117 -13.06 11.05 16.89
C GLY A 117 -13.91 9.88 16.36
N LYS A 118 -15.17 10.17 16.01
CA LYS A 118 -16.08 9.17 15.46
C LYS A 118 -15.62 8.80 14.04
N LEU A 119 -15.57 7.50 13.75
CA LEU A 119 -15.32 7.01 12.40
C LEU A 119 -16.43 7.47 11.44
N ALA A 120 -16.04 8.21 10.42
CA ALA A 120 -16.93 8.79 9.41
C ALA A 120 -16.92 7.96 8.12
N SER A 121 -15.75 7.54 7.66
CA SER A 121 -15.57 6.64 6.52
C SER A 121 -14.43 5.66 6.76
N PHE A 122 -14.51 4.51 6.11
CA PHE A 122 -13.50 3.47 6.16
C PHE A 122 -13.44 2.77 4.81
N ASP A 123 -12.26 2.75 4.22
CA ASP A 123 -11.98 2.05 2.97
C ASP A 123 -10.76 1.17 3.16
N PHE A 124 -10.83 -0.04 2.60
CA PHE A 124 -9.69 -0.94 2.53
C PHE A 124 -9.39 -1.29 1.08
N THR A 125 -8.18 -1.00 0.62
CA THR A 125 -7.75 -1.28 -0.75
C THR A 125 -6.63 -2.31 -0.76
N VAL A 126 -6.80 -3.36 -1.57
CA VAL A 126 -5.82 -4.46 -1.74
C VAL A 126 -5.30 -4.50 -3.16
N ILE A 127 -4.01 -4.77 -3.31
CA ILE A 127 -3.36 -5.07 -4.57
C ILE A 127 -3.54 -6.54 -4.91
N SER A 128 -4.20 -6.82 -6.02
CA SER A 128 -4.49 -8.16 -6.52
C SER A 128 -3.69 -8.45 -7.78
N HIS A 129 -3.01 -9.60 -7.82
CA HIS A 129 -2.21 -10.04 -8.96
C HIS A 129 -2.87 -11.24 -9.66
N LYS A 130 -4.02 -11.00 -10.30
CA LYS A 130 -4.84 -12.08 -10.90
C LYS A 130 -4.12 -12.81 -12.04
N VAL A 131 -3.44 -12.12 -12.96
CA VAL A 131 -2.64 -12.72 -14.06
C VAL A 131 -1.46 -11.80 -14.47
N LYS A 132 -0.41 -12.39 -15.07
CA LYS A 132 0.83 -11.76 -15.55
C LYS A 132 0.61 -10.30 -16.02
N GLU A 133 1.20 -9.37 -15.27
CA GLU A 133 1.66 -8.02 -15.66
C GLU A 133 0.89 -6.79 -15.17
N LYS A 134 -0.37 -6.86 -14.72
CA LYS A 134 -1.03 -5.69 -14.10
C LYS A 134 -1.58 -5.98 -12.71
N ALA A 135 -1.15 -5.17 -11.75
CA ALA A 135 -1.75 -5.08 -10.44
C ALA A 135 -3.12 -4.41 -10.56
N ASP A 136 -4.15 -5.05 -10.01
CA ASP A 136 -5.48 -4.44 -9.85
C ASP A 136 -5.65 -3.96 -8.41
N PHE A 137 -6.23 -2.78 -8.24
CA PHE A 137 -6.62 -2.28 -6.92
C PHE A 137 -8.10 -2.65 -6.68
N LEU A 138 -8.36 -3.33 -5.57
CA LEU A 138 -9.70 -3.69 -5.14
C LEU A 138 -10.00 -2.94 -3.84
N SER A 139 -10.99 -2.04 -3.88
CA SER A 139 -11.45 -1.29 -2.72
C SER A 139 -12.72 -1.91 -2.14
N PHE A 140 -12.79 -1.94 -0.81
CA PHE A 140 -13.91 -2.44 -0.04
C PHE A 140 -14.33 -1.38 0.97
N ASP A 141 -15.64 -1.08 1.02
CA ASP A 141 -16.24 0.03 1.78
C ASP A 141 -17.38 -0.42 2.70
N ASN A 142 -17.76 -1.71 2.66
CA ASN A 142 -18.82 -2.30 3.48
C ASN A 142 -18.37 -2.57 4.93
N TYR A 143 -17.89 -1.54 5.62
CA TYR A 143 -17.41 -1.63 7.00
C TYR A 143 -18.56 -1.82 7.99
N ASN A 144 -18.45 -2.84 8.84
CA ASN A 144 -19.39 -3.09 9.93
C ASN A 144 -18.96 -2.34 11.18
N ILE A 145 -19.59 -1.19 11.43
CA ILE A 145 -19.33 -0.32 12.60
C ILE A 145 -19.60 -1.04 13.92
N LYS A 146 -20.52 -2.02 13.99
CA LYS A 146 -20.81 -2.72 15.26
C LYS A 146 -19.66 -3.62 15.69
N ASN A 147 -18.96 -4.21 14.72
CA ASN A 147 -17.88 -5.16 14.95
C ASN A 147 -16.49 -4.53 14.71
N ASN A 148 -16.47 -3.26 14.31
CA ASN A 148 -15.28 -2.54 13.85
C ASN A 148 -14.46 -3.36 12.84
N SER A 149 -15.14 -3.89 11.82
CA SER A 149 -14.52 -4.81 10.89
C SER A 149 -15.10 -4.76 9.48
N LEU A 150 -14.29 -5.14 8.50
CA LEU A 150 -14.68 -5.32 7.12
C LEU A 150 -14.30 -6.74 6.68
N GLU A 151 -15.29 -7.46 6.15
CA GLU A 151 -15.07 -8.74 5.47
C GLU A 151 -14.87 -8.47 3.98
N PHE A 152 -13.89 -9.14 3.38
CA PHE A 152 -13.58 -8.97 1.97
C PHE A 152 -13.21 -10.30 1.33
N LYS A 153 -13.38 -10.36 0.01
CA LYS A 153 -12.93 -11.49 -0.80
C LYS A 153 -12.15 -10.99 -1.98
N PHE A 154 -10.99 -11.59 -2.22
CA PHE A 154 -10.20 -11.24 -3.38
C PHE A 154 -9.50 -12.47 -3.95
N LYS A 155 -9.25 -12.45 -5.26
CA LYS A 155 -8.47 -13.49 -5.93
C LYS A 155 -7.01 -13.05 -6.00
N ASN A 156 -6.09 -13.94 -5.68
CA ASN A 156 -4.67 -13.66 -5.79
C ASN A 156 -3.86 -14.94 -6.04
N ARG A 157 -2.72 -14.81 -6.71
CA ARG A 157 -1.84 -15.95 -7.02
C ARG A 157 -1.03 -16.42 -5.82
N SER A 158 -0.74 -15.51 -4.89
CA SER A 158 -0.12 -15.81 -3.61
C SER A 158 -1.06 -15.41 -2.48
N ASP A 159 -0.75 -15.90 -1.29
CA ASP A 159 -1.37 -15.49 -0.03
C ASP A 159 -0.88 -14.13 0.45
N THR A 160 0.00 -13.47 -0.30
CA THR A 160 0.45 -12.11 -0.03
C THR A 160 -0.73 -11.14 -0.12
N VAL A 161 -0.91 -10.36 0.93
CA VAL A 161 -1.78 -9.18 0.97
C VAL A 161 -0.88 -7.97 1.12
N ILE A 162 -1.01 -7.08 0.14
CA ILE A 162 -0.42 -5.75 0.11
C ILE A 162 -1.58 -4.80 -0.13
N GLY A 163 -1.70 -3.76 0.69
CA GLY A 163 -2.79 -2.82 0.60
C GLY A 163 -2.63 -1.64 1.53
N PHE A 164 -3.69 -0.87 1.68
CA PHE A 164 -3.79 0.17 2.68
C PHE A 164 -5.21 0.31 3.17
N MET A 165 -5.32 0.76 4.41
CA MET A 165 -6.54 1.15 5.07
C MET A 165 -6.59 2.67 5.14
N TYR A 166 -7.70 3.26 4.73
CA TYR A 166 -8.02 4.67 4.91
C TYR A 166 -9.18 4.77 5.90
N ALA A 167 -8.99 5.54 6.97
CA ALA A 167 -10.02 5.84 7.94
C ALA A 167 -10.11 7.34 8.13
N GLN A 168 -11.29 7.91 7.89
CA GLN A 168 -11.58 9.30 8.18
C GLN A 168 -12.37 9.38 9.49
N HIS A 169 -11.91 10.22 10.41
CA HIS A 169 -12.61 10.51 11.65
C HIS A 169 -13.12 11.95 11.67
N SER A 170 -14.22 12.17 12.38
CA SER A 170 -14.74 13.49 12.67
C SER A 170 -14.95 13.67 14.17
N LYS A 171 -14.58 14.85 14.65
CA LYS A 171 -14.71 15.22 16.06
C LYS A 171 -15.24 16.65 16.17
N ASN A 172 -16.28 16.84 16.96
CA ASN A 172 -16.73 18.19 17.30
C ASN A 172 -15.75 18.80 18.29
N ILE A 173 -15.28 20.00 18.00
CA ILE A 173 -14.37 20.76 18.86
C ILE A 173 -14.93 22.17 19.05
N VAL A 174 -14.58 22.79 20.18
CA VAL A 174 -14.87 24.21 20.43
C VAL A 174 -13.55 24.95 20.47
N GLU A 175 -13.37 25.91 19.57
CA GLU A 175 -12.16 26.71 19.49
C GLU A 175 -12.55 28.18 19.42
N ASN A 176 -12.07 28.99 20.38
CA ASN A 176 -12.44 30.40 20.54
C ASN A 176 -13.95 30.66 20.69
N GLY A 177 -14.68 29.69 21.26
CA GLY A 177 -16.13 29.79 21.47
C GLY A 177 -16.96 29.49 20.21
N GLU A 178 -16.32 29.09 19.11
CA GLU A 178 -17.00 28.62 17.89
C GLU A 178 -17.01 27.09 17.84
N ASP A 179 -18.17 26.53 17.52
CA ASP A 179 -18.31 25.10 17.23
C ASP A 179 -17.68 24.80 15.85
N LYS A 180 -16.71 23.88 15.84
CA LYS A 180 -16.03 23.43 14.63
C LYS A 180 -16.02 21.90 14.55
N ILE A 181 -15.81 21.39 13.33
CA ILE A 181 -15.59 19.96 13.09
C ILE A 181 -14.13 19.78 12.71
N GLN A 182 -13.40 19.01 13.51
CA GLN A 182 -12.10 18.49 13.15
C GLN A 182 -12.27 17.24 12.30
N ILE A 183 -11.57 17.19 11.18
CA ILE A 183 -11.45 15.99 10.34
C ILE A 183 -10.01 15.51 10.44
N SER A 184 -9.84 14.22 10.70
CA SER A 184 -8.53 13.56 10.71
C SER A 184 -8.56 12.34 9.81
N GLU A 185 -7.43 12.06 9.17
CA GLU A 185 -7.24 10.94 8.25
C GLU A 185 -6.14 10.04 8.76
N ILE A 186 -6.43 8.75 8.83
CA ILE A 186 -5.49 7.71 9.23
C ILE A 186 -5.30 6.78 8.05
N LEU A 187 -4.05 6.64 7.62
CA LEU A 187 -3.61 5.78 6.54
C LEU A 187 -2.68 4.72 7.13
N LEU A 188 -3.09 3.45 7.08
CA LEU A 188 -2.25 2.34 7.53
C LEU A 188 -1.92 1.41 6.37
N PRO A 189 -0.63 1.13 6.09
CA PRO A 189 -0.26 0.13 5.10
C PRO A 189 -0.57 -1.25 5.68
N VAL A 190 -1.14 -2.11 4.83
CA VAL A 190 -1.57 -3.45 5.21
C VAL A 190 -0.70 -4.48 4.52
N ASP A 191 0.03 -5.26 5.32
CA ASP A 191 0.94 -6.29 4.86
C ASP A 191 0.85 -7.53 5.76
N ASN A 192 0.83 -8.72 5.17
CA ASN A 192 0.88 -9.98 5.93
C ASN A 192 2.25 -10.66 5.91
N TYR A 193 3.23 -10.12 5.18
CA TYR A 193 4.60 -10.64 5.14
C TYR A 193 5.62 -9.67 5.76
N PRO A 194 6.72 -10.16 6.36
CA PRO A 194 7.77 -9.30 6.93
C PRO A 194 8.60 -8.52 5.91
N LYS A 195 8.54 -8.85 4.62
CA LYS A 195 9.22 -8.14 3.54
C LYS A 195 8.20 -7.78 2.48
N THR A 196 8.21 -6.52 2.05
CA THR A 196 7.15 -6.01 1.17
C THR A 196 7.65 -4.96 0.18
N ASN A 197 6.89 -4.82 -0.90
CA ASN A 197 6.97 -3.74 -1.89
C ASN A 197 5.65 -2.96 -1.85
N ASN A 198 5.11 -2.74 -0.65
CA ASN A 198 3.86 -2.02 -0.48
C ASN A 198 4.09 -0.55 -0.86
N PRO A 199 3.53 -0.08 -2.00
CA PRO A 199 3.77 1.29 -2.46
C PRO A 199 3.18 2.33 -1.50
N PHE A 200 2.17 1.94 -0.71
CA PHE A 200 1.50 2.83 0.24
C PHE A 200 2.34 3.15 1.48
N VAL A 201 3.46 2.44 1.69
CA VAL A 201 4.40 2.76 2.78
C VAL A 201 5.20 4.03 2.44
N GLU A 202 5.60 4.20 1.18
CA GLU A 202 6.37 5.37 0.75
C GLU A 202 5.55 6.66 0.85
N ASP A 203 4.27 6.60 0.46
CA ASP A 203 3.36 7.75 0.51
C ASP A 203 3.16 8.32 1.93
N LEU A 204 3.42 7.52 2.98
CA LEU A 204 3.33 7.96 4.38
C LEU A 204 4.52 8.84 4.81
N THR A 205 5.63 8.81 4.07
CA THR A 205 6.81 9.64 4.36
C THR A 205 6.69 11.09 3.87
N LEU A 206 5.68 11.39 3.05
CA LEU A 206 5.51 12.67 2.38
C LEU A 206 4.60 13.66 3.14
N LYS A 207 4.26 13.39 4.40
CA LYS A 207 3.44 14.28 5.25
C LYS A 207 4.24 14.95 6.37
#